data_AF-A0A9E1EVP5-F1
#
_entry.id   AF-A0A9E1EVP5-F1
#
_cell.length_a   1.000
_cell.length_b   1.000
_cell.length_c   1.000
_cell.angle_alpha   90.00
_cell.angle_beta   90.00
_cell.angle_gamma   90.00
#
_symmetry.space_group_name_H-M   'P 1'
#
loop_
_entity.id
_entity.type
_entity.pdbx_description
1 polymer ?
#
loop_
_entity_poly.entity_id
_entity_poly.type
_entity_poly.pdbx_seq_one_letter_code
_entity_poly.pdbx_strand_id
1 'polypeptide(L)' 'MNCPYCGGTLEKGTLHSRGGEYFLPDGAKLPAWFTRESMEKVGAVGLAWNPALTRREWPEAYCCRPCRRLIVPFPEEE' A
#
# COMPACT_ATOMS: atom_id res chain seq x y z
N MET A 1 0.52 1.07 14.85
CA MET A 1 1.80 0.33 14.74
C MET A 1 2.89 1.35 14.45
N ASN A 2 4.11 1.18 14.97
CA ASN A 2 5.22 2.11 14.71
C ASN A 2 6.15 1.53 13.64
N CYS A 3 6.72 2.41 12.82
CA CYS A 3 7.66 2.04 11.78
C CYS A 3 8.95 1.52 12.44
N PRO A 4 9.37 0.28 12.16
CA PRO A 4 10.58 -0.30 12.76
C PRO A 4 11.87 0.42 12.33
N TYR A 5 11.79 1.29 11.32
CA TYR A 5 12.95 1.98 10.75
C TYR A 5 13.15 3.41 11.25
N CYS A 6 12.06 4.13 11.52
CA CYS A 6 12.14 5.54 11.91
C CYS A 6 11.28 5.89 13.14
N GLY A 7 10.58 4.91 13.74
CA GLY A 7 9.70 5.11 14.89
C GLY A 7 8.40 5.84 14.59
N GLY A 8 8.19 6.34 13.37
CA GLY A 8 6.99 7.08 12.99
C GLY A 8 5.74 6.20 12.90
N THR A 9 4.55 6.82 12.95
CA THR A 9 3.28 6.10 12.84
C THR A 9 3.13 5.44 11.48
N LEU A 10 2.75 4.15 11.47
CA LEU A 10 2.37 3.43 10.26
C LEU A 10 0.89 3.63 9.97
N GLU A 11 0.61 4.02 8.74
CA GLU A 11 -0.73 4.06 8.17
C GLU A 11 -1.09 2.68 7.63
N LYS A 12 -2.21 2.12 8.08
CA LYS A 12 -2.72 0.83 7.64
C LYS A 12 -3.43 0.96 6.29
N GLY A 13 -3.34 -0.07 5.45
CA GLY A 13 -4.03 -0.15 4.18
C GLY A 13 -3.88 -1.51 3.52
N THR A 14 -4.17 -1.56 2.23
CA THR A 14 -4.09 -2.78 1.41
C THR A 14 -3.33 -2.52 0.13
N LEU A 15 -2.64 -3.53 -0.37
CA LEU A 15 -2.07 -3.50 -1.72
C LEU A 15 -3.11 -3.87 -2.76
N HIS A 16 -3.01 -3.27 -3.93
CA HIS A 16 -3.87 -3.53 -5.07
C HIS A 16 -3.06 -3.55 -6.36
N SER A 17 -3.49 -4.37 -7.31
CA SER A 17 -2.82 -4.56 -8.62
C SER A 17 -3.67 -4.15 -9.83
N ARG A 18 -4.92 -3.69 -9.64
CA ARG A 18 -5.82 -3.32 -10.75
C ARG A 18 -5.42 -1.98 -11.37
N GLY A 19 -4.81 -2.03 -12.57
CA GLY A 19 -4.36 -0.83 -13.32
C GLY A 19 -2.96 -0.32 -12.93
N GLY A 20 -2.22 -1.10 -12.15
CA GLY A 20 -0.93 -0.74 -11.57
C GLY A 20 -0.84 -1.24 -10.13
N GLU A 21 0.36 -1.32 -9.56
CA GLU A 21 0.53 -1.67 -8.15
C GLU A 21 0.46 -0.42 -7.28
N TYR A 22 -0.41 -0.44 -6.28
CA TYR A 22 -0.52 0.67 -5.33
C TYR A 22 -0.91 0.19 -3.94
N PHE A 23 -0.46 0.96 -2.96
CA PHE A 23 -1.00 0.93 -1.60
C PHE A 23 -2.21 1.86 -1.52
N LEU A 24 -3.31 1.37 -0.96
CA LEU A 24 -4.52 2.12 -0.66
C LEU A 24 -4.69 2.18 0.87
N PRO A 25 -4.71 3.38 1.49
CA PRO A 25 -4.93 3.49 2.93
C PRO A 25 -6.35 3.05 3.33
N ASP A 26 -6.48 2.52 4.55
CA ASP A 26 -7.76 2.06 5.08
C ASP A 26 -8.79 3.21 5.09
N GLY A 27 -10.00 2.91 4.63
CA GLY A 27 -11.10 3.88 4.53
C GLY A 27 -11.07 4.74 3.26
N ALA A 28 -9.99 4.70 2.46
CA ALA A 28 -10.00 5.30 1.13
C ALA A 28 -10.84 4.46 0.16
N LYS A 29 -11.66 5.14 -0.65
CA LYS A 29 -12.41 4.51 -1.73
C LYS A 29 -11.58 4.53 -3.00
N LEU A 30 -11.65 3.44 -3.77
CA LEU A 30 -11.08 3.42 -5.11
C LEU A 30 -11.74 4.53 -5.95
N PRO A 31 -10.96 5.39 -6.60
CA PRO A 31 -11.51 6.40 -7.49
C PRO A 31 -12.15 5.75 -8.71
N ALA A 32 -13.11 6.44 -9.32
CA ALA A 32 -13.74 6.00 -10.56
C ALA A 32 -12.73 5.88 -11.73
N TRP A 33 -11.65 6.65 -11.68
CA TRP A 33 -10.59 6.69 -12.68
C TRP A 33 -9.24 6.37 -12.04
N PHE A 34 -8.51 5.42 -12.60
CA PHE A 34 -7.18 5.02 -12.16
C PHE A 34 -6.08 5.92 -12.74
N THR A 35 -6.25 7.24 -12.62
CA THR A 35 -5.20 8.21 -12.99
C THR A 35 -4.29 8.48 -11.80
N ARG A 36 -3.02 8.81 -12.05
CA ARG A 36 -2.06 9.15 -10.98
C ARG A 36 -2.62 10.21 -10.01
N GLU A 37 -3.19 11.29 -10.54
CA GLU A 37 -3.78 12.37 -9.73
C GLU A 37 -4.95 11.89 -8.87
N SER A 38 -5.81 11.02 -9.41
CA SER A 38 -6.95 10.47 -8.65
C SER A 38 -6.49 9.57 -7.52
N MET A 39 -5.42 8.80 -7.75
CA MET A 39 -4.80 7.93 -6.74
C MET A 39 -4.10 8.75 -5.66
N GLU A 40 -3.34 9.78 -6.03
CA GLU A 40 -2.68 10.70 -5.08
C GLU A 40 -3.71 11.43 -4.20
N LYS A 41 -4.86 11.83 -4.75
CA LYS A 41 -5.95 12.50 -3.99
C LYS A 41 -6.52 11.63 -2.86
N VAL A 42 -6.59 10.32 -3.06
CA VAL A 42 -7.05 9.38 -2.02
C VAL A 42 -5.91 8.90 -1.12
N GLY A 43 -4.72 9.50 -1.25
CA GLY A 43 -3.53 9.15 -0.50
C GLY A 43 -2.87 7.84 -0.95
N ALA A 44 -3.28 7.26 -2.07
CA ALA A 44 -2.67 6.02 -2.55
C ALA A 44 -1.20 6.25 -2.97
N VAL A 45 -0.37 5.23 -2.78
CA VAL A 45 1.05 5.27 -3.16
C VAL A 45 1.25 4.31 -4.31
N GLY A 46 1.62 4.83 -5.47
CA GLY A 46 2.02 4.01 -6.61
C GLY A 46 3.34 3.29 -6.35
N LEU A 47 3.42 2.02 -6.74
CA LEU A 47 4.56 1.15 -6.58
C LEU A 47 5.09 0.74 -7.96
N ALA A 48 6.40 0.48 -8.02
CA ALA A 48 6.97 -0.20 -9.17
C ALA A 48 6.50 -1.66 -9.16
N TRP A 49 6.23 -2.20 -10.35
CA TRP A 49 5.74 -3.57 -10.52
C TRP A 49 6.64 -4.61 -9.81
N ASN A 50 6.03 -5.48 -9.01
CA ASN A 50 6.70 -6.50 -8.22
C ASN A 50 5.91 -7.84 -8.26
N PRO A 51 6.47 -8.89 -8.89
CA PRO A 51 5.79 -10.18 -9.03
C PRO A 51 5.51 -10.90 -7.70
N ALA A 52 6.13 -10.49 -6.59
CA ALA A 52 5.82 -11.02 -5.27
C ALA A 52 4.48 -10.48 -4.72
N LEU A 53 4.05 -9.29 -5.17
CA LEU A 53 2.83 -8.63 -4.71
C LEU A 53 1.60 -9.02 -5.54
N THR A 54 1.81 -9.46 -6.79
CA THR A 54 0.71 -9.83 -7.72
C THR A 54 0.04 -11.17 -7.41
N ARG A 55 0.65 -12.01 -6.57
CA ARG A 55 0.13 -13.36 -6.27
C ARG A 55 -0.96 -13.38 -5.20
N ARG A 56 -1.14 -12.31 -4.42
CA ARG A 56 -2.15 -12.26 -3.36
C ARG A 56 -3.29 -11.32 -3.71
N GLU A 57 -4.51 -11.77 -3.43
CA GLU A 57 -5.66 -10.88 -3.38
C GLU A 57 -5.53 -9.98 -2.14
N TRP A 58 -4.98 -8.80 -2.41
CA TRP A 58 -5.06 -7.57 -1.62
C TRP A 58 -4.51 -7.71 -0.20
N PRO A 59 -3.22 -8.04 -0.05
CA PRO A 59 -2.62 -8.22 1.26
C PRO A 59 -2.65 -6.91 2.05
N GLU A 60 -2.83 -7.05 3.36
CA GLU A 60 -2.64 -5.97 4.31
C GLU A 60 -1.22 -5.40 4.14
N ALA A 61 -1.11 -4.08 4.22
CA ALA A 61 0.14 -3.36 4.10
C ALA A 61 0.13 -2.12 4.98
N TYR A 62 1.33 -1.62 5.26
CA TYR A 62 1.55 -0.49 6.14
C TYR A 62 2.47 0.53 5.47
N CYS A 63 2.04 1.78 5.40
CA CYS A 63 2.83 2.88 4.84
C CYS A 63 3.39 3.76 5.96
N CYS A 64 4.71 3.93 5.97
CA CYS A 64 5.36 4.99 6.74
C CYS A 64 5.60 6.19 5.83
N ARG A 65 4.77 7.24 5.96
CA ARG A 65 4.94 8.48 5.18
C ARG A 65 6.28 9.19 5.47
N PRO A 66 6.73 9.34 6.74
CA PRO A 66 7.98 10.05 7.06
C PRO A 66 9.22 9.48 6.35
N CYS A 67 9.41 8.16 6.37
CA CYS A 67 10.57 7.52 5.75
C CYS A 67 10.27 6.91 4.37
N ARG A 68 9.05 7.13 3.85
CA ARG A 68 8.56 6.63 2.55
C ARG A 68 8.77 5.13 2.36
N ARG A 69 8.47 4.34 3.39
CA ARG A 69 8.58 2.87 3.35
C ARG A 69 7.22 2.22 3.35
N LEU A 70 7.09 1.15 2.57
CA LEU A 70 5.96 0.25 2.61
C LEU A 70 6.39 -1.06 3.28
N ILE A 71 5.57 -1.57 4.19
CA ILE A 71 5.82 -2.80 4.92
C ILE A 71 4.64 -3.72 4.65
N VAL A 72 4.93 -4.91 4.14
CA VAL A 72 3.92 -5.93 3.84
C VAL A 72 4.26 -7.13 4.70
N PRO A 73 3.43 -7.48 5.70
CA PRO A 73 3.65 -8.70 6.46
C PRO A 73 3.59 -9.90 5.52
N PHE A 74 4.59 -10.76 5.64
CA PHE A 74 4.55 -12.08 5.02
C PHE A 74 3.91 -13.03 6.05
N PRO A 75 2.76 -13.66 5.77
CA PRO A 75 2.22 -14.70 6.62
C PRO A 75 3.22 -15.85 6.61
N GLU A 76 3.48 -16.40 7.79
CA GLU A 76 4.12 -17.69 7.92
C GLU A 76 3.20 -18.72 7.24
N GLU A 77 3.75 -19.51 6.31
CA GLU A 77 3.03 -20.67 5.77
C GLU A 77 2.87 -21.68 6.93
N GLU A 78 1.64 -21.93 7.38
CA GLU A 78 1.28 -23.08 8.22
C GLU A 78 1.40 -24.40 7.45
#